data_AF-A0A2E3I347-F1
#
_entry.id   AF-A0A2E3I347-F1
#
_cell.length_a   1.000
_cell.length_b   1.000
_cell.length_c   1.000
_cell.angle_alpha   90.00
_cell.angle_beta   90.00
_cell.angle_gamma   90.00
#
_symmetry.space_group_name_H-M   'P 1'
#
loop_
_entity.id
_entity.type
_entity.pdbx_description
1 polymer ?
#
loop_
_entity_poly.entity_id
_entity_poly.type
_entity_poly.pdbx_seq_one_letter_code
_entity_poly.pdbx_strand_id
1 'polypeptide(L)' 'MRQLWQIGWMHNRVRMIVASFLVKHLQLRWKYGAKWFWNT' A
#
# COMPACT_ATOMS: atom_id res chain seq x y z
N MET A 1 0.60 -1.68 -6.50
CA MET A 1 0.19 -2.97 -5.92
C MET A 1 0.76 -4.17 -6.67
N ARG A 2 0.68 -4.23 -8.00
CA ARG A 2 1.20 -5.37 -8.80
C ARG A 2 2.68 -5.69 -8.56
N GLN A 3 3.55 -4.67 -8.52
CA GLN A 3 4.98 -4.86 -8.24
C GLN A 3 5.22 -5.56 -6.88
N LEU A 4 4.56 -5.09 -5.81
CA LEU A 4 4.67 -5.71 -4.49
C LEU A 4 4.12 -7.14 -4.51
N TRP A 5 2.97 -7.38 -5.16
CA TRP A 5 2.37 -8.71 -5.26
C TRP A 5 3.24 -9.72 -6.02
N GLN A 6 3.95 -9.29 -7.06
CA GLN A 6 4.74 -10.19 -7.91
C GLN A 6 6.19 -10.35 -7.43
N ILE A 7 6.77 -9.31 -6.83
CA ILE A 7 8.21 -9.23 -6.54
C ILE A 7 8.49 -9.18 -5.03
N GLY A 8 7.47 -8.95 -4.19
CA GLY A 8 7.65 -8.76 -2.73
C GLY A 8 8.33 -7.45 -2.35
N TRP A 9 8.66 -6.60 -3.33
CA TRP A 9 9.32 -5.32 -3.12
C TRP A 9 8.61 -4.17 -3.84
N MET A 10 8.62 -3.00 -3.21
CA MET A 10 8.11 -1.77 -3.79
C MET A 10 8.92 -0.60 -3.28
N HIS A 11 9.32 0.30 -4.18
CA HIS A 11 10.09 1.48 -3.86
C HIS A 11 9.37 2.38 -2.83
N ASN A 12 10.13 2.98 -1.91
CA ASN A 12 9.59 3.73 -0.77
C ASN A 12 8.66 4.89 -1.21
N ARG A 13 9.03 5.62 -2.27
CA ARG A 13 8.20 6.72 -2.79
C ARG A 13 6.84 6.23 -3.29
N VAL A 14 6.79 5.06 -3.91
CA VAL A 14 5.55 4.44 -4.40
C VAL A 14 4.69 3.95 -3.23
N ARG A 15 5.32 3.40 -2.18
CA ARG A 15 4.62 3.03 -0.94
C ARG A 15 3.89 4.22 -0.32
N MET A 16 4.53 5.39 -0.24
CA MET A 16 3.89 6.61 0.27
C MET A 16 2.71 7.08 -0.59
N ILE A 17 2.85 7.06 -1.93
CA ILE A 17 1.77 7.46 -2.85
C ILE A 17 0.56 6.54 -2.69
N VAL A 18 0.79 5.22 -2.69
CA VAL A 18 -0.29 4.23 -2.57
C VAL A 18 -0.98 4.34 -1.20
N ALA A 19 -0.23 4.47 -0.10
CA ALA A 19 -0.81 4.64 1.23
C ALA A 19 -1.68 5.92 1.31
N SER A 20 -1.21 7.04 0.75
CA SER A 20 -1.97 8.29 0.69
C SER A 20 -3.24 8.15 -0.16
N PHE A 21 -3.18 7.43 -1.28
CA PHE A 21 -4.35 7.15 -2.11
C PHE A 21 -5.42 6.35 -1.36
N LEU A 22 -5.02 5.26 -0.69
CA LEU A 22 -5.93 4.40 0.08
C LEU A 22 -6.67 5.17 1.18
N VAL A 23 -5.98 6.05 1.91
CA VAL A 23 -6.58 6.78 3.03
C VAL A 23 -7.34 8.02 2.56
N LYS A 24 -6.75 8.84 1.68
CA LYS A 24 -7.31 10.16 1.33
C LYS A 24 -8.35 10.10 0.22
N HIS A 25 -8.18 9.19 -0.75
CA HIS A 25 -9.07 9.13 -1.91
C HIS A 25 -10.12 8.04 -1.77
N LEU A 26 -9.74 6.86 -1.25
CA LEU A 26 -10.67 5.76 -1.03
C LEU A 26 -11.28 5.75 0.38
N GLN A 27 -10.87 6.67 1.24
CA GLN A 27 -11.35 6.79 2.63
C GLN A 27 -11.27 5.47 3.43
N LEU A 28 -10.32 4.59 3.07
CA LEU A 28 -10.12 3.33 3.76
C LEU A 28 -9.39 3.58 5.08
N ARG A 29 -9.75 2.82 6.12
CA ARG A 29 -9.01 2.80 7.37
C ARG A 29 -7.58 2.32 7.12
N TRP A 30 -6.60 3.12 7.56
CA TRP A 30 -5.18 2.86 7.35
C TRP A 30 -4.72 1.47 7.82
N LYS A 31 -5.34 0.92 8.88
CA LYS A 31 -5.03 -0.41 9.43
C LYS A 31 -5.19 -1.53 8.39
N TYR A 32 -6.14 -1.41 7.48
CA TYR A 32 -6.33 -2.41 6.41
C TYR A 32 -5.18 -2.37 5.40
N GLY A 33 -4.76 -1.16 5.00
CA GLY A 33 -3.59 -0.99 4.14
C GLY A 33 -2.33 -1.54 4.80
N ALA A 34 -2.08 -1.19 6.07
CA ALA A 34 -0.92 -1.69 6.82
C ALA A 34 -0.91 -3.22 6.94
N LYS A 35 -2.05 -3.85 7.26
CA LYS A 35 -2.18 -5.31 7.30
C LYS A 35 -1.88 -5.97 5.95
N TRP A 36 -2.37 -5.36 4.86
CA TRP A 36 -2.06 -5.87 3.53
C TRP A 36 -0.57 -5.77 3.22
N PHE A 37 0.06 -4.61 3.42
CA PHE A 37 1.51 -4.42 3.26
C PHE A 37 2.37 -5.34 4.13
N TRP A 38 1.86 -5.82 5.26
CA TRP A 38 2.55 -6.78 6.12
C TRP A 38 2.44 -8.22 5.62
N ASN A 39 1.35 -8.54 4.91
CA ASN A 39 1.03 -9.87 4.42
C ASN A 39 1.44 -10.09 2.94
N THR A 40 2.05 -9.10 2.28
CA THR A 40 2.52 -9.17 0.89
C THR A 40 4.03 -9.02 0.83
#